data_AF-A0A0C4FDT5-F1
#
_entry.id   AF-A0A0C4FDT5-F1
#
_cell.length_a   1.000
_cell.length_b   1.000
_cell.length_c   1.000
_cell.angle_alpha   90.00
_cell.angle_beta   90.00
_cell.angle_gamma   90.00
#
_symmetry.space_group_name_H-M   'P 1'
#
loop_
_entity.id
_entity.type
_entity.pdbx_description
1 polymer ?
#
loop_
_entity_poly.entity_id
_entity_poly.type
_entity_poly.pdbx_seq_one_letter_code
_entity_poly.pdbx_strand_id
1 'polypeptide(L)'
;MVDTRSGKDHSANPPPTKRVLNKAQEDAIAIFKATKAAYLNGKNYNEMELLKLYLKQIISLFRVVQKFLPWKEILANHSDGWNSYTERKHIKVLEDNKKSKKESSERDPKKVYKIPKIDRSKPKASGSKPYKRKPKSGANKWKEKFKMA
;
A
#
# COMPACT_ATOMS: atom_id res chain seq x y z
N MET A 1 -60.22 7.10 25.14
CA MET A 1 -58.88 6.66 24.71
C MET A 1 -58.89 6.65 23.19
N VAL A 2 -58.17 7.58 22.56
CA VAL A 2 -58.12 7.70 21.08
C VAL A 2 -56.72 7.29 20.67
N ASP A 3 -56.61 6.16 19.98
CA ASP A 3 -55.38 5.63 19.41
C ASP A 3 -54.92 6.50 18.23
N THR A 4 -53.77 7.17 18.38
CA THR A 4 -53.03 7.77 17.27
C THR A 4 -51.73 7.00 17.06
N ARG A 5 -51.80 5.88 16.32
CA ARG A 5 -50.61 5.24 15.74
C ARG A 5 -50.04 6.15 14.65
N SER A 6 -49.08 6.97 15.04
CA SER A 6 -48.22 7.72 14.11
C SER A 6 -47.26 6.74 13.41
N GLY A 7 -47.71 6.20 12.28
CA GLY A 7 -46.84 5.51 11.32
C GLY A 7 -45.99 6.55 10.61
N LYS A 8 -44.80 6.83 11.16
CA LYS A 8 -43.80 7.67 10.50
C LYS A 8 -43.09 6.80 9.48
N ASP A 9 -43.64 6.77 8.28
CA ASP A 9 -43.00 6.11 7.14
C ASP A 9 -41.61 6.71 6.93
N HIS A 10 -40.59 5.89 7.16
CA HIS A 10 -39.22 6.23 6.81
C HIS A 10 -39.13 6.27 5.29
N SER A 11 -39.37 7.46 4.73
CA SER A 11 -39.14 7.79 3.32
C SER A 11 -37.83 7.14 2.86
N ALA A 12 -37.94 6.14 1.99
CA ALA A 12 -36.82 5.58 1.28
C ALA A 12 -36.04 6.72 0.63
N ASN A 13 -34.71 6.76 0.83
CA ASN A 13 -33.86 7.70 0.12
C ASN A 13 -34.13 7.55 -1.39
N PRO A 14 -34.33 8.65 -2.14
CA PRO A 14 -34.55 8.55 -3.57
C PRO A 14 -33.36 7.82 -4.21
N PRO A 15 -33.60 6.97 -5.22
CA PRO A 15 -32.54 6.25 -5.91
C PRO A 15 -31.52 7.26 -6.48
N PRO A 16 -30.22 6.94 -6.48
CA PRO A 16 -29.20 7.86 -6.95
C PRO A 16 -29.47 8.21 -8.41
N THR A 17 -29.86 9.46 -8.67
CA THR A 17 -30.07 10.00 -10.01
C THR A 17 -28.73 9.97 -10.73
N LYS A 18 -28.65 9.31 -11.89
CA LYS A 18 -27.46 9.36 -12.76
C LYS A 18 -27.18 10.82 -13.09
N ARG A 19 -26.10 11.37 -12.54
CA ARG A 19 -25.69 12.75 -12.80
C ARG A 19 -25.21 12.84 -14.25
N VAL A 20 -25.80 13.75 -15.01
CA VAL A 20 -25.31 14.06 -16.35
C VAL A 20 -24.08 14.95 -16.18
N LEU A 21 -22.91 14.43 -16.55
CA LEU A 21 -21.67 15.19 -16.56
C LEU A 21 -21.54 15.96 -17.87
N ASN A 22 -20.98 17.17 -17.81
CA ASN A 22 -20.61 17.89 -19.02
C ASN A 22 -19.25 17.40 -19.56
N LYS A 23 -18.93 17.76 -20.80
CA LYS A 23 -17.72 17.31 -21.49
C LYS A 23 -16.43 17.62 -20.71
N ALA A 24 -16.33 18.82 -20.11
CA ALA A 24 -15.16 19.21 -19.33
C ALA A 24 -15.00 18.39 -18.03
N GLN A 25 -16.11 18.01 -17.39
CA GLN A 25 -16.12 17.14 -16.22
C GLN A 25 -15.69 15.72 -16.58
N GLU A 26 -16.18 15.19 -17.70
CA GLU A 26 -15.77 13.89 -18.23
C GLU A 26 -14.27 13.87 -18.55
N ASP A 27 -13.77 14.91 -19.23
CA ASP A 27 -12.36 15.04 -19.57
C ASP A 27 -11.49 15.16 -18.30
N ALA A 28 -11.94 15.88 -17.27
CA ALA A 28 -11.25 15.94 -15.98
C ALA A 28 -11.14 14.57 -15.31
N ILE A 29 -12.20 13.74 -15.37
CA ILE A 29 -12.18 12.36 -14.87
C ILE A 29 -11.22 11.50 -15.70
N ALA A 30 -11.22 11.65 -17.02
CA ALA A 30 -10.31 10.93 -17.90
C ALA A 30 -8.84 11.27 -17.61
N ILE A 31 -8.52 12.56 -17.46
CA ILE A 31 -7.17 13.03 -17.09
C ILE A 31 -6.79 12.47 -15.71
N PHE A 32 -7.70 12.48 -14.73
CA PHE A 32 -7.45 11.88 -13.41
C PHE A 32 -7.08 10.39 -13.51
N LYS A 33 -7.87 9.60 -14.27
CA LYS A 33 -7.62 8.16 -14.49
C LYS A 33 -6.29 7.90 -15.19
N ALA A 34 -6.00 8.65 -16.26
CA ALA A 34 -4.75 8.54 -17.00
C ALA A 34 -3.53 8.88 -16.12
N THR A 35 -3.62 9.97 -15.35
CA THR A 35 -2.54 10.38 -14.44
C THR A 35 -2.31 9.34 -13.34
N LYS A 36 -3.38 8.76 -12.77
CA LYS A 36 -3.29 7.63 -11.83
C LYS A 36 -2.56 6.45 -12.45
N ALA A 37 -2.91 6.06 -13.68
CA ALA A 37 -2.25 4.96 -14.37
C ALA A 37 -0.76 5.23 -14.58
N ALA A 38 -0.39 6.44 -15.02
CA ALA A 38 1.00 6.85 -15.17
C ALA A 38 1.79 6.78 -13.85
N TYR A 39 1.20 7.24 -12.74
CA TYR A 39 1.80 7.11 -11.40
C TYR A 39 2.03 5.64 -11.00
N LEU A 40 1.02 4.79 -11.19
CA LEU A 40 1.12 3.37 -10.84
C LEU A 40 2.17 2.65 -11.70
N ASN A 41 2.26 2.97 -12.98
CA ASN A 41 3.29 2.44 -13.88
C ASN A 41 4.70 2.92 -13.47
N GLY A 42 4.83 4.21 -13.12
CA GLY A 42 6.09 4.84 -12.69
C GLY A 42 6.63 4.31 -11.36
N LYS A 43 5.77 3.73 -10.51
CA LYS A 43 6.15 3.20 -9.18
C LYS A 43 7.21 2.10 -9.23
N ASN A 44 7.38 1.44 -10.38
CA ASN A 44 8.37 0.36 -10.57
C ASN A 44 9.79 0.86 -10.89
N TYR A 45 9.98 2.13 -11.26
CA TYR A 45 11.25 2.62 -11.83
C TYR A 45 12.18 3.35 -10.83
N ASN A 46 11.86 3.36 -9.52
CA ASN A 46 12.62 4.06 -8.46
C ASN A 46 12.79 5.59 -8.64
N GLU A 47 12.05 6.20 -9.57
CA GLU A 47 12.06 7.64 -9.87
C GLU A 47 11.17 8.43 -8.89
N MET A 48 11.62 8.52 -7.64
CA MET A 48 10.85 9.13 -6.54
C MET A 48 10.46 10.59 -6.78
N GLU A 49 11.26 11.38 -7.51
CA GLU A 49 10.94 12.79 -7.78
C GLU A 49 9.76 12.94 -8.74
N LEU A 50 9.76 12.20 -9.84
CA LEU A 50 8.65 12.11 -10.79
C LEU A 50 7.38 11.61 -10.10
N LEU A 51 7.53 10.58 -9.25
CA LEU A 51 6.41 10.01 -8.49
C LEU A 51 5.71 11.05 -7.59
N LYS A 52 6.48 11.94 -6.94
CA LYS A 52 5.94 13.05 -6.15
C LYS A 52 5.19 14.07 -7.00
N LEU A 53 5.72 14.41 -8.18
CA LEU A 53 5.10 15.35 -9.10
C LEU A 53 3.75 14.81 -9.57
N TYR A 54 3.72 13.55 -10.03
CA TYR A 54 2.48 12.88 -10.39
C TYR A 54 1.48 12.83 -9.24
N LEU A 55 1.92 12.49 -8.01
CA LEU A 55 1.00 12.44 -6.88
C LEU A 55 0.40 13.82 -6.56
N LYS A 56 1.20 14.89 -6.62
CA LYS A 56 0.69 16.27 -6.45
C LYS A 56 -0.36 16.59 -7.51
N GLN A 57 -0.10 16.23 -8.77
CA GLN A 57 -1.03 16.46 -9.87
C GLN A 57 -2.33 15.67 -9.67
N ILE A 58 -2.26 14.40 -9.28
CA ILE A 58 -3.42 13.56 -8.99
C ILE A 58 -4.25 14.14 -7.84
N ILE A 59 -3.63 14.64 -6.77
CA ILE A 59 -4.36 15.27 -5.64
C ILE A 59 -5.08 16.53 -6.12
N SER A 60 -4.44 17.35 -6.95
CA SER A 60 -5.07 18.55 -7.53
C SER A 60 -6.27 18.18 -8.42
N LEU A 61 -6.11 17.19 -9.30
CA LEU A 61 -7.19 16.69 -10.16
C LEU A 61 -8.32 16.09 -9.33
N PHE A 62 -8.00 15.33 -8.30
CA PHE A 62 -8.99 14.75 -7.39
C PHE A 62 -9.85 15.84 -6.74
N ARG A 63 -9.24 16.94 -6.27
CA ARG A 63 -9.97 18.10 -5.72
C ARG A 63 -10.90 18.75 -6.74
N VAL A 64 -10.50 18.80 -8.02
CA VAL A 64 -11.36 19.29 -9.10
C VAL A 64 -12.56 18.37 -9.27
N VAL A 65 -12.34 17.06 -9.37
CA VAL A 65 -13.41 16.05 -9.53
C VAL A 65 -14.37 16.05 -8.33
N GLN A 66 -13.85 16.24 -7.11
CA GLN A 66 -14.66 16.36 -5.89
C GLN A 66 -15.65 17.53 -5.88
N LYS A 67 -15.42 18.58 -6.69
CA LYS A 67 -16.37 19.70 -6.75
C LYS A 67 -17.72 19.29 -7.32
N PHE A 68 -17.76 18.24 -8.13
CA PHE A 68 -18.97 17.80 -8.84
C PHE A 68 -19.33 16.32 -8.62
N LEU A 69 -18.41 15.50 -8.08
CA LEU A 69 -18.69 14.13 -7.67
C LEU A 69 -18.47 13.90 -6.17
N PRO A 70 -19.35 13.13 -5.50
CA PRO A 70 -19.15 12.71 -4.12
C PRO A 70 -17.88 11.84 -3.97
N TRP A 71 -17.19 12.00 -2.85
CA TRP A 71 -15.99 11.20 -2.54
C TRP A 71 -16.19 9.69 -2.73
N LYS A 72 -17.30 9.15 -2.23
CA LYS A 72 -17.61 7.71 -2.32
C LYS A 72 -17.72 7.24 -3.77
N GLU A 73 -18.28 8.06 -4.64
CA GLU A 73 -18.46 7.76 -6.06
C GLU A 73 -17.11 7.76 -6.79
N ILE A 74 -16.26 8.75 -6.51
CA ILE A 74 -14.91 8.83 -7.11
C ILE A 74 -14.08 7.61 -6.71
N LEU A 75 -14.14 7.19 -5.45
CA LEU A 75 -13.41 6.01 -4.99
C LEU A 75 -13.94 4.73 -5.66
N ALA A 76 -15.24 4.50 -5.64
CA ALA A 76 -15.82 3.25 -6.15
C ALA A 76 -15.74 3.13 -7.68
N ASN A 77 -16.05 4.21 -8.41
CA ASN A 77 -16.27 4.16 -9.87
C ASN A 77 -15.08 4.65 -10.69
N HIS A 78 -14.18 5.43 -10.09
CA HIS A 78 -13.11 6.11 -10.83
C HIS A 78 -11.71 5.87 -10.29
N SER A 79 -11.61 5.39 -9.05
CA SER A 79 -10.33 5.14 -8.40
C SER A 79 -10.15 3.70 -7.95
N ASP A 80 -11.10 2.78 -8.16
CA ASP A 80 -10.98 1.36 -7.77
C ASP A 80 -10.62 1.19 -6.28
N GLY A 81 -11.20 2.05 -5.43
CA GLY A 81 -10.89 2.11 -3.99
C GLY A 81 -9.54 2.76 -3.65
N TRP A 82 -8.77 3.20 -4.64
CA TRP A 82 -7.46 3.84 -4.44
C TRP A 82 -7.61 5.28 -3.93
N ASN A 83 -6.89 5.60 -2.85
CA ASN A 83 -6.93 6.91 -2.22
C ASN A 83 -5.59 7.67 -2.43
N SER A 84 -5.65 8.77 -3.17
CA SER A 84 -4.48 9.62 -3.44
C SER A 84 -3.85 10.22 -2.18
N TYR A 85 -4.62 10.43 -1.11
CA TYR A 85 -4.10 10.96 0.15
C TYR A 85 -3.34 9.92 0.99
N THR A 86 -3.68 8.63 0.88
CA THR A 86 -2.92 7.57 1.57
C THR A 86 -1.55 7.36 0.93
N GLU A 87 -1.46 7.48 -0.40
CA GLU A 87 -0.19 7.39 -1.13
C GLU A 87 0.81 8.47 -0.72
N ARG A 88 0.33 9.66 -0.31
CA ARG A 88 1.21 10.71 0.23
C ARG A 88 1.98 10.25 1.47
N LYS A 89 1.34 9.46 2.34
CA LYS A 89 2.00 8.87 3.51
C LYS A 89 3.02 7.82 3.07
N HIS A 90 2.67 6.97 2.10
CA HIS A 90 3.58 5.95 1.57
C HIS A 90 4.84 6.56 0.94
N ILE A 91 4.71 7.63 0.14
CA ILE A 91 5.87 8.32 -0.44
C ILE A 91 6.77 8.89 0.66
N LYS A 92 6.20 9.54 1.69
CA LYS A 92 6.96 10.10 2.80
C LYS A 92 7.78 9.01 3.53
N VAL A 93 7.15 7.86 3.82
CA VAL A 93 7.83 6.70 4.44
C VAL A 93 8.98 6.18 3.55
N LEU A 94 8.78 6.13 2.23
CA LEU A 94 9.84 5.70 1.29
C LEU A 94 11.03 6.67 1.27
N GLU A 95 10.78 7.97 1.36
CA GLU A 95 11.85 8.97 1.46
C GLU A 95 12.66 8.83 2.74
N ASP A 96 11.98 8.70 3.87
CA ASP A 96 12.62 8.60 5.19
C ASP A 96 13.48 7.34 5.28
N ASN A 97 12.99 6.21 4.76
CA ASN A 97 13.75 4.95 4.66
C ASN A 97 14.98 5.06 3.73
N LYS A 98 14.92 5.89 2.68
CA LYS A 98 16.07 6.10 1.77
C LYS A 98 17.12 7.02 2.40
N LYS A 99 16.71 8.03 3.17
CA LYS A 99 17.60 8.95 3.90
C LYS A 99 18.40 8.22 4.98
N SER A 100 17.74 7.44 5.83
CA SER A 100 18.42 6.64 6.87
C SER A 100 19.40 5.61 6.29
N LYS A 101 19.13 5.10 5.08
CA LYS A 101 20.06 4.22 4.34
C LYS A 101 21.31 4.96 3.82
N LYS A 102 21.22 6.26 3.53
CA LYS A 102 22.37 7.10 3.14
C LYS A 102 23.17 7.62 4.34
N GLU A 103 22.53 7.88 5.48
CA GLU A 103 23.24 8.31 6.71
C GLU A 103 23.92 7.14 7.44
N SER A 104 23.41 5.91 7.31
CA SER A 104 24.03 4.72 7.95
C SER A 104 25.16 4.06 7.14
N SER A 105 25.51 4.58 5.95
CA SER A 105 26.66 4.08 5.18
C SER A 105 28.00 4.65 5.64
N GLU A 106 28.00 5.70 6.47
CA GLU A 106 29.19 6.10 7.22
C GLU A 106 29.28 5.23 8.48
N ARG A 107 29.51 3.94 8.29
CA ARG A 107 29.98 3.09 9.39
C ARG A 107 31.46 3.37 9.56
N ASP A 108 31.81 4.05 10.64
CA ASP A 108 33.17 4.04 11.18
C ASP A 108 33.75 2.62 11.09
N PRO A 109 34.81 2.35 10.29
CA PRO A 109 35.41 1.03 10.20
C PRO A 109 36.19 0.63 11.47
N LYS A 110 35.92 1.26 12.63
CA LYS A 110 36.82 1.25 13.78
C LYS A 110 36.18 0.73 15.06
N LYS A 111 35.60 -0.47 15.01
CA LYS A 111 35.63 -1.39 16.16
C LYS A 111 35.93 -2.81 15.67
N VAL A 112 37.21 -3.13 15.60
CA VAL A 112 37.70 -4.52 15.60
C VAL A 112 37.38 -5.07 16.99
N TYR A 113 36.16 -5.59 17.19
CA TYR A 113 35.89 -6.40 18.35
C TYR A 113 36.76 -7.66 18.23
N LYS A 114 37.75 -7.79 19.11
CA LYS A 114 38.57 -9.01 19.21
C LYS A 114 37.64 -10.17 19.56
N ILE A 115 37.36 -11.02 18.58
CA ILE A 115 36.68 -12.29 18.80
C ILE A 115 37.57 -13.09 19.78
N PRO A 116 37.09 -13.45 20.98
CA PRO A 116 37.87 -14.29 21.88
C PRO A 116 38.16 -15.62 21.17
N LYS A 117 39.43 -15.99 21.08
CA LYS A 117 39.81 -17.32 20.59
C LYS A 117 39.19 -18.35 21.53
N ILE A 118 38.24 -19.12 21.04
CA ILE A 118 37.75 -20.32 21.72
C ILE A 118 38.92 -21.29 21.83
N ASP A 119 39.35 -21.54 23.06
CA ASP A 119 40.37 -22.51 23.38
C ASP A 119 39.77 -23.91 23.20
N ARG A 120 40.19 -24.63 22.15
CA ARG A 120 39.66 -25.96 21.78
C ARG A 120 40.06 -27.07 22.76
N SER A 121 40.81 -26.74 23.82
CA SER A 121 41.35 -27.69 24.80
C SER A 121 40.36 -28.16 25.87
N LYS A 122 39.13 -27.61 25.93
CA LYS A 122 38.12 -28.06 26.91
C LYS A 122 36.76 -28.33 26.26
N PRO A 123 36.45 -29.59 25.88
CA PRO A 123 35.08 -29.95 25.59
C PRO A 123 34.34 -30.10 26.93
N LYS A 124 33.61 -29.08 27.37
CA LYS A 124 32.52 -29.28 28.34
C LYS A 124 31.34 -29.89 27.57
N ALA A 125 31.41 -31.20 27.37
CA ALA A 125 30.26 -31.99 26.99
C ALA A 125 29.30 -32.06 28.19
N SER A 126 28.34 -31.14 28.23
CA SER A 126 27.14 -31.29 29.06
C SER A 126 26.02 -31.73 28.12
N GLY A 127 25.72 -33.02 28.14
CA GLY A 127 24.76 -33.67 27.27
C GLY A 127 23.39 -32.99 27.30
N SER A 128 22.95 -32.49 26.14
CA SER A 128 21.53 -32.31 25.85
C SER A 128 21.11 -33.43 24.91
N LYS A 129 20.09 -34.20 25.29
CA LYS A 129 19.53 -35.27 24.46
C LYS A 129 19.08 -34.67 23.12
N PRO A 130 19.29 -35.35 21.98
CA PRO A 130 18.78 -34.86 20.71
C PRO A 130 17.25 -34.86 20.78
N TYR A 131 16.63 -33.69 20.63
CA TYR A 131 15.19 -33.63 20.43
C TYR A 131 14.87 -34.40 19.15
N LYS A 132 13.91 -35.34 19.21
CA LYS A 132 13.44 -36.06 18.03
C LYS A 132 12.89 -35.05 17.03
N ARG A 133 13.59 -34.85 15.90
CA ARG A 133 13.06 -34.15 14.73
C ARG A 133 11.87 -34.95 14.20
N LYS A 134 10.69 -34.35 14.20
CA LYS A 134 9.53 -34.91 13.48
C LYS A 134 9.82 -34.93 11.96
N PRO A 135 9.36 -35.94 11.22
CA PRO A 135 9.43 -35.92 9.76
C PRO A 135 8.61 -34.73 9.23
N LYS A 136 9.15 -34.04 8.23
CA LYS A 136 8.48 -32.92 7.56
C LYS A 136 7.26 -33.47 6.80
N SER A 137 6.08 -33.33 7.41
CA SER A 137 4.81 -33.50 6.71
C SER A 137 4.43 -32.17 6.04
N GLY A 138 4.22 -32.22 4.73
CA GLY A 138 3.73 -31.08 3.94
C GLY A 138 4.62 -30.79 2.73
N ALA A 139 4.27 -31.38 1.59
CA ALA A 139 4.82 -31.03 0.29
C ALA A 139 4.72 -29.52 0.04
N ASN A 140 5.82 -28.89 -0.39
CA ASN A 140 5.82 -27.46 -0.68
C ASN A 140 5.10 -27.20 -2.01
N LYS A 141 3.88 -26.63 -1.94
CA LYS A 141 3.10 -26.20 -3.13
C LYS A 141 3.83 -25.23 -4.06
N TRP A 142 5.00 -24.73 -3.67
CA TRP A 142 5.84 -23.82 -4.47
C TRP A 142 6.64 -24.51 -5.58
N LYS A 143 6.95 -25.81 -5.46
CA LYS A 143 7.72 -26.52 -6.50
C LYS A 143 6.87 -27.01 -7.68
N GLU A 144 5.54 -26.93 -7.58
CA GLU A 144 4.62 -27.48 -8.59
C GLU A 144 4.43 -26.54 -9.79
N LYS A 145 4.61 -25.22 -9.63
CA LYS A 145 4.43 -24.24 -10.71
C LYS A 145 5.60 -24.09 -11.69
N PHE A 146 6.71 -24.78 -11.45
CA PHE A 146 7.93 -24.67 -12.28
C PHE A 146 8.22 -25.91 -13.12
N LYS A 147 7.29 -26.88 -13.19
CA LYS A 147 7.36 -27.99 -14.14
C LYS A 147 6.30 -27.81 -15.21
N MET A 148 6.58 -26.96 -16.19
CA MET A 148 5.94 -27.04 -17.50
C MET A 148 7.07 -27.31 -18.50
N ALA A 149 7.14 -28.56 -18.96
CA ALA A 149 7.86 -29.01 -20.15
C ALA A 149 6.86 -29.85 -20.94
#